data_AF-K0VH94-F1
#
_entry.id   AF-K0VH94-F1
#
_cell.length_a   1.000
_cell.length_b   1.000
_cell.length_c   1.000
_cell.angle_alpha   90.00
_cell.angle_beta   90.00
_cell.angle_gamma   90.00
#
_symmetry.space_group_name_H-M   'P 1'
#
loop_
_entity.id
_entity.type
_entity.pdbx_description
1 polymer ?
#
loop_
_entity_poly.entity_id
_entity_poly.type
_entity_poly.pdbx_seq_one_letter_code
_entity_poly.pdbx_strand_id
1 'polypeptide(L)'
;GSAARQPMAALMASERGMFSLLGVLERGRMLPDDELRELTAVANHTARTMAATATEVVSMERAISNAPQSRQHLVPTINAFTAQLGQGVRQYNEMVTAAAQLVSTVNSGQGAASPLSQQRYRNELTGATDRLVGWAQAFDELGQLRRA
;
A
#
# COMPACT_ATOMS: atom_id res chain seq x y z
N GLY A 1 -18.10 14.98 -1.35
CA GLY A 1 -16.90 14.33 -1.92
C GLY A 1 -16.73 12.97 -1.27
N SER A 2 -16.18 11.99 -1.98
CA SER A 2 -16.10 10.61 -1.47
C SER A 2 -15.19 10.48 -0.26
N ALA A 3 -15.57 9.64 0.70
CA ALA A 3 -14.75 9.22 1.82
C ALA A 3 -13.43 8.54 1.37
N ALA A 4 -13.42 7.90 0.21
CA ALA A 4 -12.23 7.28 -0.36
C ALA A 4 -11.25 8.28 -1.00
N ARG A 5 -11.63 9.55 -1.19
CA ARG A 5 -10.83 10.53 -1.93
C ARG A 5 -9.48 10.81 -1.27
N GLN A 6 -9.48 11.05 0.04
CA GLN A 6 -8.26 11.35 0.80
C GLN A 6 -7.28 10.17 0.81
N PRO A 7 -7.67 8.93 1.18
CA PRO A 7 -6.74 7.80 1.17
C PRO A 7 -6.19 7.51 -0.24
N MET A 8 -7.02 7.61 -1.29
CA MET A 8 -6.54 7.40 -2.66
C MET A 8 -5.57 8.48 -3.15
N ALA A 9 -5.75 9.74 -2.71
CA ALA A 9 -4.79 10.80 -3.02
C ALA A 9 -3.43 10.54 -2.36
N ALA A 10 -3.42 10.07 -1.12
CA ALA A 10 -2.19 9.68 -0.42
C ALA A 10 -1.52 8.47 -1.07
N LEU A 11 -2.29 7.46 -1.50
CA LEU A 11 -1.77 6.31 -2.25
C LEU A 11 -1.04 6.76 -3.53
N MET A 12 -1.68 7.59 -4.37
CA MET A 12 -1.07 8.08 -5.61
C MET A 12 0.21 8.90 -5.37
N ALA A 13 0.33 9.59 -4.23
CA ALA A 13 1.56 10.26 -3.85
C ALA A 13 2.66 9.24 -3.51
N SER A 14 2.33 8.22 -2.72
CA SER A 14 3.26 7.14 -2.37
C SER A 14 3.66 6.27 -3.56
N GLU A 15 2.76 5.97 -4.50
CA GLU A 15 3.07 5.22 -5.72
C GLU A 15 4.13 5.92 -6.57
N ARG A 16 4.02 7.23 -6.77
CA ARG A 16 5.03 8.01 -7.49
C ARG A 16 6.40 7.95 -6.81
N GLY A 17 6.42 8.05 -5.48
CA GLY A 17 7.63 7.86 -4.68
C GLY A 17 8.22 6.46 -4.87
N MET A 18 7.38 5.44 -4.81
CA MET A 18 7.78 4.03 -4.98
C MET A 18 8.42 3.78 -6.36
N PHE A 19 7.79 4.23 -7.45
CA PHE A 19 8.32 4.05 -8.79
C PHE A 19 9.71 4.70 -8.96
N SER A 20 9.92 5.87 -8.36
CA SER A 20 11.23 6.51 -8.32
C SER A 20 12.26 5.64 -7.58
N LEU A 21 11.90 5.12 -6.40
CA LEU A 21 12.76 4.27 -5.58
C LEU A 21 13.10 2.94 -6.27
N LEU A 22 12.13 2.29 -6.92
CA LEU A 22 12.35 1.06 -7.67
C LEU A 22 13.44 1.25 -8.74
N GLY A 23 13.39 2.34 -9.50
CA GLY A 23 14.42 2.65 -10.49
C GLY A 23 15.80 2.97 -9.90
N VAL A 24 15.88 3.39 -8.63
CA VAL A 24 17.16 3.55 -7.91
C VAL A 24 17.67 2.20 -7.40
N LEU A 25 16.81 1.39 -6.81
CA LEU A 25 17.13 0.05 -6.32
C LEU A 25 17.67 -0.85 -7.45
N GLU A 26 17.02 -0.81 -8.61
CA GLU A 26 17.42 -1.56 -9.82
C GLU A 26 18.81 -1.13 -10.31
N ARG A 27 19.00 0.18 -10.57
CA ARG A 27 20.28 0.71 -11.08
C ARG A 27 21.42 0.52 -10.09
N GLY A 28 21.14 0.63 -8.79
CA GLY A 28 22.11 0.41 -7.73
C GLY A 28 22.37 -1.06 -7.40
N ARG A 29 21.67 -2.01 -8.04
CA ARG A 29 21.71 -3.45 -7.71
C ARG A 29 21.56 -3.70 -6.20
N MET A 30 20.66 -2.92 -5.59
CA MET A 30 20.50 -2.89 -4.13
C MET A 30 19.67 -4.05 -3.59
N LEU A 31 18.98 -4.77 -4.47
CA LEU A 31 18.23 -6.00 -4.20
C LEU A 31 18.52 -7.02 -5.31
N PRO A 32 18.42 -8.33 -5.02
CA PRO A 32 18.29 -9.36 -6.05
C PRO A 32 17.12 -9.08 -7.01
N ASP A 33 17.24 -9.50 -8.26
CA ASP A 33 16.24 -9.23 -9.31
C ASP A 33 14.87 -9.84 -8.98
N ASP A 34 14.85 -11.01 -8.35
CA ASP A 34 13.64 -11.69 -7.88
C ASP A 34 12.96 -10.92 -6.75
N GLU A 35 13.71 -10.46 -5.75
CA GLU A 35 13.18 -9.65 -4.64
C GLU A 35 12.62 -8.31 -5.14
N LEU A 36 13.30 -7.66 -6.10
CA LEU A 36 12.82 -6.41 -6.71
C LEU A 36 11.52 -6.62 -7.52
N ARG A 37 11.42 -7.74 -8.26
CA ARG A 37 10.20 -8.11 -8.99
C ARG A 37 9.05 -8.40 -8.03
N GLU A 38 9.31 -9.13 -6.96
CA GLU A 38 8.33 -9.44 -5.93
C GLU A 38 7.82 -8.16 -5.26
N LEU A 39 8.72 -7.28 -4.81
CA LEU A 39 8.37 -5.96 -4.26
C LEU A 39 7.47 -5.16 -5.21
N THR A 40 7.81 -5.15 -6.50
CA THR A 40 7.03 -4.46 -7.54
C THR A 40 5.66 -5.12 -7.72
N ALA A 41 5.59 -6.45 -7.72
CA ALA A 41 4.34 -7.19 -7.86
C ALA A 41 3.41 -6.96 -6.67
N VAL A 42 3.94 -7.02 -5.44
CA VAL A 42 3.21 -6.75 -4.20
C VAL A 42 2.67 -5.33 -4.19
N ALA A 43 3.53 -4.32 -4.43
CA ALA A 43 3.10 -2.93 -4.45
C ALA A 43 1.95 -2.69 -5.45
N ASN A 44 2.08 -3.20 -6.67
CA ASN A 44 1.04 -3.08 -7.71
C ASN A 44 -0.25 -3.80 -7.34
N HIS A 45 -0.16 -5.01 -6.78
CA HIS A 45 -1.32 -5.79 -6.37
C HIS A 45 -2.08 -5.05 -5.26
N THR A 46 -1.38 -4.60 -4.21
CA THR A 46 -1.98 -3.87 -3.09
C THR A 46 -2.63 -2.55 -3.54
N ALA A 47 -1.99 -1.80 -4.44
CA ALA A 47 -2.58 -0.58 -5.01
C ALA A 47 -3.89 -0.86 -5.76
N ARG A 48 -3.94 -1.95 -6.54
CA ARG A 48 -5.15 -2.39 -7.24
C ARG A 48 -6.26 -2.80 -6.28
N THR A 49 -5.93 -3.53 -5.21
CA THR A 49 -6.90 -3.90 -4.16
C THR A 49 -7.50 -2.65 -3.51
N MET A 50 -6.67 -1.67 -3.13
CA MET A 50 -7.16 -0.39 -2.59
C MET A 50 -8.04 0.37 -3.58
N ALA A 51 -7.68 0.42 -4.87
CA ALA A 51 -8.49 1.08 -5.90
C ALA A 51 -9.86 0.41 -6.08
N ALA A 52 -9.92 -0.92 -6.01
CA ALA A 52 -11.17 -1.67 -6.05
C ALA A 52 -12.05 -1.32 -4.82
N THR A 53 -11.48 -1.29 -3.62
CA THR A 53 -12.18 -0.90 -2.40
C THR A 53 -12.72 0.53 -2.45
N ALA A 54 -11.93 1.47 -2.97
CA ALA A 54 -12.37 2.85 -3.14
C ALA A 54 -13.56 2.94 -4.11
N THR A 55 -13.56 2.13 -5.17
CA THR A 55 -14.68 2.04 -6.12
C THR A 55 -15.96 1.54 -5.44
N GLU A 56 -15.84 0.55 -4.55
CA GLU A 56 -16.96 0.05 -3.74
C GLU A 56 -17.53 1.13 -2.80
N VAL A 57 -16.65 1.90 -2.13
CA VAL A 57 -17.06 3.03 -1.29
C VAL A 57 -17.87 4.05 -2.10
N VAL A 58 -17.34 4.47 -3.25
CA VAL A 58 -18.03 5.42 -4.14
C VAL A 58 -19.36 4.85 -4.63
N SER A 59 -19.44 3.55 -4.92
CA SER A 59 -20.69 2.89 -5.32
C SER A 59 -21.75 2.96 -4.22
N MET A 60 -21.39 2.65 -2.98
CA MET A 60 -22.31 2.74 -1.83
C MET A 60 -22.74 4.18 -1.54
N GLU A 61 -21.84 5.16 -1.66
CA GLU A 61 -22.16 6.59 -1.52
C GLU A 61 -23.16 7.06 -2.60
N ARG A 62 -23.00 6.59 -3.84
CA ARG A 62 -23.95 6.84 -4.92
C ARG A 62 -25.30 6.18 -4.64
N ALA A 63 -25.30 4.95 -4.12
CA ALA A 63 -26.53 4.28 -3.72
C ALA A 63 -27.30 5.07 -2.65
N ILE A 64 -26.62 5.57 -1.62
CA ILE A 64 -27.25 6.47 -0.62
C ILE A 64 -27.83 7.72 -1.27
N SER A 65 -27.12 8.29 -2.25
CA SER A 65 -27.57 9.51 -2.94
C SER A 65 -28.87 9.29 -3.74
N ASN A 66 -29.03 8.10 -4.32
CA ASN A 66 -30.23 7.70 -5.07
C ASN A 66 -31.36 7.14 -4.18
N ALA A 67 -30.99 6.58 -3.03
CA ALA A 67 -31.88 5.88 -2.10
C ALA A 67 -31.53 6.24 -0.64
N PRO A 68 -31.99 7.40 -0.13
CA PRO A 68 -31.62 7.89 1.20
C PRO A 68 -31.93 6.93 2.35
N GLN A 69 -32.98 6.12 2.22
CA GLN A 69 -33.36 5.06 3.17
C GLN A 69 -32.28 3.98 3.36
N SER A 70 -31.43 3.74 2.35
CA SER A 70 -30.35 2.75 2.43
C SER A 70 -29.19 3.22 3.32
N ARG A 71 -29.17 4.50 3.72
CA ARG A 71 -28.11 5.10 4.54
C ARG A 71 -27.85 4.34 5.83
N GLN A 72 -28.91 3.93 6.54
CA GLN A 72 -28.78 3.22 7.82
C GLN A 72 -28.05 1.88 7.70
N HIS A 73 -28.10 1.25 6.51
CA HIS A 73 -27.45 -0.04 6.24
C HIS A 73 -26.06 0.13 5.62
N LEU A 74 -25.85 1.20 4.83
CA LEU A 74 -24.61 1.38 4.07
C LEU A 74 -23.54 2.19 4.80
N VAL A 75 -23.93 3.13 5.68
CA VAL A 75 -22.95 3.97 6.40
C VAL A 75 -21.95 3.15 7.24
N PRO A 76 -22.36 2.13 8.02
CA PRO A 76 -21.41 1.31 8.76
C PRO A 76 -20.37 0.62 7.84
N THR A 77 -20.82 0.08 6.71
CA THR A 77 -19.96 -0.59 5.72
C THR A 77 -19.00 0.41 5.05
N ILE A 78 -19.48 1.59 4.67
CA ILE A 78 -18.64 2.67 4.12
C ILE A 78 -17.54 3.07 5.11
N ASN A 79 -17.90 3.22 6.39
CA ASN A 79 -16.95 3.59 7.44
C ASN A 79 -15.88 2.50 7.63
N ALA A 80 -16.28 1.22 7.67
CA ALA A 80 -15.35 0.10 7.75
C ALA A 80 -14.37 0.07 6.57
N PHE A 81 -14.87 0.25 5.34
CA PHE A 81 -14.04 0.23 4.13
C PHE A 81 -13.11 1.42 4.07
N THR A 82 -13.58 2.60 4.50
CA THR A 82 -12.74 3.80 4.57
C THR A 82 -11.65 3.66 5.62
N ALA A 83 -11.93 3.04 6.77
CA ALA A 83 -10.93 2.74 7.79
C ALA A 83 -9.87 1.75 7.28
N GLN A 84 -10.31 0.69 6.59
CA GLN A 84 -9.42 -0.31 5.99
C GLN A 84 -8.55 0.30 4.87
N LEU A 85 -9.11 1.15 4.01
CA LEU A 85 -8.35 1.94 3.04
C LEU A 85 -7.27 2.79 3.73
N GLY A 86 -7.65 3.50 4.79
CA GLY A 86 -6.70 4.29 5.56
C GLY A 86 -5.56 3.46 6.15
N GLN A 87 -5.83 2.23 6.59
CA GLN A 87 -4.81 1.30 7.06
C GLN A 87 -3.92 0.80 5.91
N GLY A 88 -4.49 0.39 4.78
CA GLY A 88 -3.71 -0.07 3.63
C GLY A 88 -2.75 0.99 3.10
N VAL A 89 -3.20 2.24 3.03
CA VAL A 89 -2.36 3.37 2.61
C VAL A 89 -1.19 3.60 3.57
N ARG A 90 -1.41 3.46 4.89
CA ARG A 90 -0.32 3.55 5.86
C ARG A 90 0.71 2.42 5.66
N GLN A 91 0.26 1.19 5.43
CA GLN A 91 1.19 0.06 5.26
C GLN A 91 1.98 0.18 3.95
N TYR A 92 1.32 0.66 2.89
CA TYR A 92 2.00 0.99 1.64
C TYR A 92 3.05 2.09 1.86
N ASN A 93 2.74 3.12 2.64
CA ASN A 93 3.67 4.20 2.97
C ASN A 93 4.86 3.72 3.83
N GLU A 94 4.64 2.81 4.78
CA GLU A 94 5.71 2.17 5.56
C GLU A 94 6.69 1.42 4.66
N MET A 95 6.18 0.63 3.70
CA MET A 95 7.01 -0.06 2.71
C MET A 95 7.81 0.93 1.85
N VAL A 96 7.19 2.00 1.35
CA VAL A 96 7.89 3.07 0.61
C VAL A 96 8.98 3.72 1.45
N THR A 97 8.71 3.95 2.74
CA THR A 97 9.67 4.53 3.67
C THR A 97 10.85 3.59 3.91
N ALA A 98 10.61 2.28 4.09
CA ALA A 98 11.67 1.28 4.23
C ALA A 98 12.56 1.23 2.97
N ALA A 99 11.95 1.26 1.78
CA ALA A 99 12.69 1.34 0.51
C ALA A 99 13.53 2.63 0.41
N ALA A 100 12.98 3.77 0.82
CA ALA A 100 13.71 5.04 0.85
C ALA A 100 14.90 5.02 1.82
N GLN A 101 14.74 4.39 2.99
CA GLN A 101 15.84 4.22 3.95
C GLN A 101 16.94 3.34 3.39
N LEU A 102 16.59 2.22 2.73
CA LEU A 102 17.56 1.37 2.05
C LEU A 102 18.35 2.17 0.99
N VAL A 103 17.68 2.93 0.13
CA VAL A 103 18.31 3.80 -0.87
C VAL A 103 19.21 4.87 -0.24
N SER A 104 18.73 5.52 0.82
CA SER A 104 19.47 6.58 1.53
C SER A 104 20.79 6.05 2.11
N THR A 105 20.79 4.85 2.68
CA THR A 105 21.98 4.26 3.31
C THR A 105 23.11 3.96 2.34
N VAL A 106 22.78 3.62 1.09
CA VAL A 106 23.77 3.39 0.04
C VAL A 106 24.30 4.71 -0.51
N ASN A 107 23.46 5.73 -0.62
CA ASN A 107 23.84 7.03 -1.18
C ASN A 107 24.56 7.97 -0.18
N SER A 108 24.43 7.75 1.13
CA SER A 108 24.99 8.65 2.16
C SER A 108 26.51 8.53 2.38
N GLY A 109 27.19 7.62 1.67
CA GLY A 109 28.58 7.82 1.24
C GLY A 109 29.64 8.16 2.31
N GLN A 110 29.44 7.79 3.58
CA GLN A 110 30.44 8.01 4.64
C GLN A 110 30.88 6.68 5.24
N GLY A 111 31.85 6.03 4.60
CA GLY A 111 32.82 5.11 5.23
C GLY A 111 32.36 3.74 5.74
N ALA A 112 31.11 3.55 6.18
CA ALA A 112 30.58 2.25 6.59
C ALA A 112 29.06 2.33 6.81
N ALA A 113 28.25 2.23 5.76
CA ALA A 113 27.07 1.41 5.95
C ALA A 113 27.62 0.00 6.17
N SER A 114 27.86 -0.36 7.45
CA SER A 114 28.30 -1.71 7.79
C SER A 114 27.38 -2.70 7.08
N PRO A 115 27.88 -3.83 6.54
CA PRO A 115 27.02 -4.86 5.97
C PRO A 115 25.81 -5.18 6.86
N LEU A 116 25.99 -5.06 8.19
CA LEU A 116 24.93 -5.14 9.20
C LEU A 116 23.79 -4.11 9.05
N SER A 117 24.07 -2.83 8.77
CA SER A 117 23.03 -1.81 8.62
C SER A 117 22.26 -2.00 7.31
N GLN A 118 22.95 -2.34 6.22
CA GLN A 118 22.29 -2.67 4.94
C GLN A 118 21.37 -3.89 5.10
N GLN A 119 21.84 -4.94 5.77
CA GLN A 119 21.03 -6.13 6.09
C GLN A 119 19.78 -5.74 6.90
N ARG A 120 19.91 -4.83 7.87
CA ARG A 120 18.79 -4.36 8.69
C ARG A 120 17.71 -3.65 7.87
N TYR A 121 18.09 -2.74 6.97
CA TYR A 121 17.12 -2.02 6.14
C TYR A 121 16.48 -2.93 5.08
N ARG A 122 17.21 -3.92 4.57
CA ARG A 122 16.62 -4.98 3.74
C ARG A 122 15.57 -5.78 4.52
N ASN A 123 15.92 -6.25 5.72
CA ASN A 123 14.97 -6.99 6.56
C ASN A 123 13.72 -6.15 6.90
N GLU A 124 13.87 -4.84 7.12
CA GLU A 124 12.72 -3.95 7.36
C GLU A 124 11.85 -3.84 6.10
N LEU A 125 12.47 -3.71 4.91
CA LEU A 125 11.74 -3.69 3.64
C LEU A 125 10.99 -5.01 3.39
N THR A 126 11.63 -6.16 3.61
CA THR A 126 10.99 -7.47 3.52
C THR A 126 9.82 -7.56 4.51
N GLY A 127 10.04 -7.20 5.77
CA GLY A 127 8.98 -7.22 6.79
C GLY A 127 7.82 -6.26 6.47
N ALA A 128 8.10 -5.10 5.88
CA ALA A 128 7.05 -4.18 5.41
C ALA A 128 6.27 -4.76 4.22
N THR A 129 6.95 -5.46 3.31
CA THR A 129 6.35 -6.14 2.16
C THR A 129 5.44 -7.28 2.63
N ASP A 130 5.90 -8.12 3.57
CA ASP A 130 5.12 -9.21 4.17
C ASP A 130 3.85 -8.69 4.86
N ARG A 131 3.98 -7.61 5.65
CA ARG A 131 2.83 -6.93 6.27
C ARG A 131 1.84 -6.44 5.22
N LEU A 132 2.33 -5.93 4.09
CA LEU A 132 1.51 -5.43 2.99
C LEU A 132 0.77 -6.55 2.25
N VAL A 133 1.44 -7.69 2.03
CA VAL A 133 0.83 -8.92 1.47
C VAL A 133 -0.25 -9.43 2.40
N GLY A 134 0.04 -9.61 3.69
CA GLY A 134 -0.92 -10.08 4.67
C GLY A 134 -2.14 -9.15 4.79
N TRP A 135 -1.93 -7.83 4.70
CA TRP A 135 -3.03 -6.87 4.64
C TRP A 135 -3.89 -7.04 3.37
N ALA A 136 -3.27 -7.18 2.19
CA ALA A 136 -4.00 -7.33 0.93
C ALA A 136 -4.82 -8.62 0.91
N GLN A 137 -4.26 -9.72 1.42
CA GLN A 137 -4.95 -11.01 1.54
C GLN A 137 -6.13 -10.94 2.50
N ALA A 138 -5.95 -10.37 3.70
CA ALA A 138 -7.04 -10.18 4.66
C ALA A 138 -8.16 -9.31 4.07
N PHE A 139 -7.83 -8.35 3.20
CA PHE A 139 -8.82 -7.53 2.51
C PHE A 139 -9.60 -8.34 1.45
N ASP A 140 -8.93 -9.16 0.67
CA ASP A 140 -9.59 -10.02 -0.32
C ASP A 140 -10.55 -11.02 0.34
N GLU A 141 -10.19 -11.58 1.49
CA GLU A 141 -11.07 -12.45 2.29
C GLU A 141 -12.35 -11.73 2.74
N LEU A 142 -12.25 -10.48 3.20
CA LEU A 142 -13.42 -9.65 3.53
C LEU A 142 -14.30 -9.37 2.32
N GLY A 143 -13.68 -9.20 1.14
CA GLY A 143 -14.39 -9.06 -0.12
C GLY A 143 -15.15 -10.32 -0.53
N GLN A 144 -14.59 -11.50 -0.26
CA GLN A 144 -15.17 -12.81 -0.58
C GLN A 144 -16.32 -13.19 0.36
N LEU A 145 -16.16 -13.01 1.67
CA LEU A 145 -17.19 -13.29 2.69
C LEU A 145 -18.50 -12.52 2.45
N ARG A 146 -18.43 -11.42 1.70
CA ARG A 146 -19.58 -10.56 1.36
C ARG A 146 -20.32 -11.01 0.08
N ARG A 147 -19.70 -11.82 -0.78
CA ARG A 147 -20.30 -12.34 -2.01
C ARG A 147 -20.96 -13.72 -1.84
N ALA A 148 -20.67 -14.41 -0.74
CA ALA A 148 -21.28 -15.67 -0.34
C ALA A 148 -22.59 -15.43 0.43
#